data_AF-A0A1B6CXH6-F1
#
_entry.id   AF-A0A1B6CXH6-F1
#
_cell.length_a   1.000
_cell.length_b   1.000
_cell.length_c   1.000
_cell.angle_alpha   90.00
_cell.angle_beta   90.00
_cell.angle_gamma   90.00
#
_symmetry.space_group_name_H-M   'P 1'
#
loop_
_entity.id
_entity.type
_entity.pdbx_description
1 polymer ?
#
loop_
_entity_poly.entity_id
_entity_poly.type
_entity_poly.pdbx_seq_one_letter_code
_entity_poly.pdbx_strand_id
1 'polypeptide(L)'
;FLNGNSEPLSFDSKSDFNANEIKKFIRSNSKVYIGLPGCLEHFDSLAVQFALEPSKEERKKLLLKAEDLWDGAKGNVEKKSAEIYVKLMRKVIEKGDDFLSSETKRVENILKGKVSKEKVQEMENRLNILQAFRSHDEL
;
A
#
# COMPACT_ATOMS: atom_id res chain seq x y z
N PHE A 1 -6.34 -22.95 9.65
CA PHE A 1 -5.93 -23.96 8.66
C PHE A 1 -5.15 -23.27 7.55
N LEU A 2 -4.04 -23.86 7.10
CA LEU A 2 -3.28 -23.36 5.95
C LEU A 2 -3.62 -24.19 4.72
N ASN A 3 -3.59 -23.57 3.53
CA ASN A 3 -3.87 -24.29 2.30
C ASN A 3 -2.83 -25.41 2.08
N GLY A 4 -3.28 -26.66 1.98
CA GLY A 4 -2.42 -27.85 1.90
C GLY A 4 -2.09 -28.53 3.23
N ASN A 5 -2.57 -28.02 4.38
CA ASN A 5 -2.41 -28.66 5.69
C ASN A 5 -3.78 -28.96 6.31
N SER A 6 -3.98 -30.22 6.72
CA SER A 6 -5.19 -30.71 7.37
C SER A 6 -5.32 -30.30 8.84
N GLU A 7 -4.23 -29.87 9.47
CA GLU A 7 -4.23 -29.45 10.88
C GLU A 7 -4.37 -27.93 11.04
N PRO A 8 -5.21 -27.45 11.99
CA PRO A 8 -5.32 -26.03 12.29
C PRO A 8 -4.14 -25.56 13.14
N LEU A 9 -3.58 -24.40 12.78
CA LEU A 9 -2.67 -23.69 13.67
C LEU A 9 -3.48 -22.91 14.71
N SER A 10 -3.17 -23.15 15.97
CA SER A 10 -3.77 -22.46 17.12
C SER A 10 -3.04 -21.15 17.40
N PHE A 11 -3.82 -20.09 17.61
CA PHE A 11 -3.29 -18.82 18.10
C PHE A 11 -2.85 -18.99 19.56
N ASP A 12 -1.63 -18.59 19.89
CA ASP A 12 -1.07 -18.76 21.23
C ASP A 12 -1.91 -17.98 22.27
N SER A 13 -2.43 -18.71 23.27
CA SER A 13 -3.25 -18.16 24.35
C SER A 13 -2.48 -17.27 25.32
N LYS A 14 -1.14 -17.21 25.23
CA LYS A 14 -0.30 -16.32 26.04
C LYS A 14 -0.23 -14.89 25.51
N SER A 15 -0.63 -14.65 24.26
CA SER A 15 -0.65 -13.32 23.66
C SER A 15 -2.01 -12.66 23.84
N ASP A 16 -2.01 -11.33 24.01
CA ASP A 16 -3.24 -10.55 24.05
C ASP A 16 -4.04 -10.72 22.74
N PHE A 17 -5.33 -11.01 22.86
CA PHE A 17 -6.22 -11.17 21.72
C PHE A 17 -6.58 -9.80 21.12
N ASN A 18 -5.65 -9.24 20.34
CA ASN A 18 -5.81 -7.96 19.66
C ASN A 18 -5.42 -8.04 18.18
N ALA A 19 -5.82 -7.03 17.41
CA ALA A 19 -5.62 -7.00 15.96
C ALA A 19 -4.14 -7.08 15.55
N ASN A 20 -3.21 -6.55 16.35
CA ASN A 20 -1.79 -6.57 16.01
C ASN A 20 -1.19 -7.97 16.20
N GLU A 21 -1.52 -8.66 17.29
CA GLU A 21 -1.02 -10.01 17.55
C GLU A 21 -1.61 -11.03 16.56
N ILE A 22 -2.89 -10.87 16.18
CA ILE A 22 -3.51 -11.70 15.13
C ILE A 22 -2.80 -11.48 13.78
N LYS A 23 -2.51 -10.23 13.41
CA LYS A 23 -1.77 -9.92 12.17
C LYS A 23 -0.37 -10.53 12.19
N LYS A 24 0.36 -10.45 13.31
CA LYS A 24 1.68 -11.08 13.48
C LYS A 24 1.59 -12.60 13.32
N PHE A 25 0.63 -13.24 13.98
CA PHE A 25 0.43 -14.69 13.90
C PHE A 25 0.19 -15.15 12.46
N ILE A 26 -0.68 -14.48 11.72
CA ILE A 26 -0.96 -14.83 10.32
C ILE A 26 0.28 -14.59 9.43
N ARG A 27 1.02 -13.49 9.63
CA ARG A 27 2.28 -13.23 8.87
C ARG A 27 3.35 -14.29 9.10
N SER A 28 3.54 -14.73 10.34
CA SER A 28 4.59 -15.70 10.69
C SER A 28 4.25 -17.12 10.24
N ASN A 29 2.96 -17.43 10.09
CA ASN A 29 2.49 -18.80 9.84
C ASN A 29 1.94 -19.02 8.44
N SER A 30 1.77 -17.99 7.62
CA SER A 30 1.22 -18.13 6.28
C SER A 30 1.99 -17.29 5.27
N LYS A 31 1.92 -17.67 3.99
CA LYS A 31 2.39 -16.83 2.88
C LYS A 31 1.46 -15.63 2.59
N VAL A 32 0.55 -15.30 3.51
CA VAL A 32 -0.38 -14.18 3.35
C VAL A 32 0.34 -12.90 3.73
N TYR A 33 0.55 -12.03 2.75
CA TYR A 33 1.03 -10.68 2.98
C TYR A 33 -0.03 -9.89 3.76
N ILE A 34 0.31 -9.49 4.98
CA ILE A 34 -0.46 -8.53 5.77
C ILE A 34 0.34 -7.24 5.81
N GLY A 35 0.22 -6.48 4.73
CA GLY A 35 0.70 -5.11 4.66
C GLY A 35 -0.13 -4.17 5.53
N LEU A 36 0.30 -2.91 5.57
CA LEU A 36 -0.55 -1.86 6.09
C LEU A 36 -1.85 -1.80 5.28
N PRO A 37 -2.99 -1.42 5.90
CA PRO A 37 -4.23 -1.25 5.18
C PRO A 37 -4.02 -0.39 3.93
N GLY A 38 -4.40 -0.96 2.78
CA GLY A 38 -4.29 -0.31 1.49
C GLY A 38 -3.03 -0.63 0.68
N CYS A 39 -1.98 -1.22 1.28
CA CYS A 39 -0.76 -1.60 0.57
C CYS A 39 -0.94 -2.91 -0.20
N LEU A 40 -0.50 -2.91 -1.45
CA LEU A 40 -0.49 -4.10 -2.31
C LEU A 40 0.96 -4.37 -2.71
N GLU A 41 1.50 -5.51 -2.30
CA GLU A 41 2.93 -5.84 -2.44
C GLU A 41 3.48 -5.63 -3.86
N HIS A 42 2.71 -6.04 -4.89
CA HIS A 42 3.12 -5.84 -6.28
C HIS A 42 3.14 -4.36 -6.70
N PHE A 43 2.22 -3.55 -6.17
CA PHE A 43 2.18 -2.12 -6.42
C PHE A 43 3.26 -1.37 -5.62
N ASP A 44 3.59 -1.82 -4.40
CA ASP A 44 4.69 -1.27 -3.62
C ASP A 44 6.02 -1.46 -4.34
N SER A 45 6.27 -2.67 -4.86
CA SER A 45 7.48 -2.93 -5.66
C SER A 45 7.57 -2.02 -6.89
N LEU A 46 6.45 -1.82 -7.59
CA LEU A 46 6.38 -0.89 -8.73
C LEU A 46 6.56 0.56 -8.30
N ALA A 47 6.01 0.98 -7.15
CA ALA A 47 6.15 2.33 -6.61
C ALA A 47 7.61 2.67 -6.29
N VAL A 48 8.34 1.74 -5.67
CA VAL A 48 9.77 1.88 -5.39
C VAL A 48 10.57 1.99 -6.69
N GLN A 49 10.34 1.08 -7.64
CA GLN A 49 11.00 1.12 -8.96
C GLN A 49 10.70 2.43 -9.68
N PHE A 50 9.44 2.89 -9.63
CA PHE A 50 8.99 4.12 -10.26
C PHE A 50 9.64 5.37 -9.64
N ALA A 51 9.80 5.39 -8.32
CA ALA A 51 10.43 6.49 -7.61
C ALA A 51 11.94 6.60 -7.92
N LEU A 52 12.62 5.45 -8.04
CA LEU A 52 14.06 5.39 -8.34
C LEU A 52 14.40 5.65 -9.81
N GLU A 53 13.46 5.41 -10.73
CA GLU A 53 13.68 5.56 -12.17
C GLU A 53 13.75 7.05 -12.56
N PRO A 54 14.87 7.58 -13.10
CA PRO A 54 14.95 8.96 -13.56
C PRO A 54 14.29 9.19 -14.93
N SER A 55 14.16 8.16 -15.77
CA SER A 55 13.61 8.29 -17.12
C SER A 55 12.09 8.39 -17.10
N LYS A 56 11.56 9.47 -17.66
CA LYS A 56 10.12 9.65 -17.84
C LYS A 56 9.49 8.56 -18.73
N GLU A 57 10.23 8.01 -19.68
CA GLU A 57 9.74 6.95 -20.57
C GLU A 57 9.63 5.61 -19.83
N GLU A 58 10.63 5.26 -19.03
CA GLU A 58 10.59 4.05 -18.21
C GLU A 58 9.52 4.17 -17.09
N ARG A 59 9.37 5.35 -16.48
CA ARG A 59 8.25 5.63 -15.56
C ARG A 59 6.88 5.43 -16.21
N LYS A 60 6.71 5.78 -17.50
CA LYS A 60 5.47 5.49 -18.23
C LYS A 60 5.26 3.99 -18.45
N LYS A 61 6.32 3.21 -18.71
CA LYS A 61 6.21 1.74 -18.81
C LYS A 61 5.84 1.10 -17.47
N LEU A 62 6.38 1.61 -16.37
CA LEU A 62 6.01 1.17 -15.01
C LEU A 62 4.56 1.54 -14.68
N LEU A 63 4.10 2.72 -15.08
CA LEU A 63 2.69 3.10 -14.97
C LEU A 63 1.78 2.15 -15.75
N LEU A 64 2.13 1.80 -16.99
CA LEU A 64 1.35 0.84 -17.79
C LEU A 64 1.26 -0.52 -17.08
N LYS A 65 2.36 -1.04 -16.52
CA LYS A 65 2.33 -2.27 -15.72
C LYS A 65 1.42 -2.16 -14.51
N ALA A 66 1.40 -1.02 -13.82
CA ALA A 66 0.51 -0.78 -12.69
C ALA A 66 -0.96 -0.72 -13.13
N GLU A 67 -1.25 -0.15 -14.31
CA GLU A 67 -2.59 -0.13 -14.90
C GLU A 67 -3.06 -1.55 -15.28
N ASP A 68 -2.21 -2.38 -15.88
CA ASP A 68 -2.51 -3.79 -16.18
C ASP A 68 -2.82 -4.59 -14.91
N LEU A 69 -2.03 -4.39 -13.84
CA LEU A 69 -2.29 -5.02 -12.53
C LEU A 69 -3.59 -4.51 -11.91
N TRP A 70 -3.95 -3.24 -12.12
CA TRP A 70 -5.19 -2.67 -11.62
C TRP A 70 -6.41 -3.27 -12.33
N ASP A 71 -6.34 -3.48 -13.63
CA ASP A 71 -7.38 -4.15 -14.41
C ASP A 71 -7.57 -5.62 -13.96
N GLY A 72 -6.46 -6.29 -13.59
CA GLY A 72 -6.47 -7.64 -13.04
C GLY A 72 -6.89 -7.76 -11.57
N ALA A 73 -6.96 -6.66 -10.82
CA ALA A 73 -7.25 -6.66 -9.39
C ALA A 73 -8.67 -7.16 -9.09
N LYS A 74 -8.81 -8.03 -8.07
CA LYS A 74 -10.08 -8.69 -7.74
C LYS A 74 -10.65 -8.15 -6.43
N GLY A 75 -11.86 -7.62 -6.52
CA GLY A 75 -12.58 -7.09 -5.35
C GLY A 75 -12.41 -5.59 -5.15
N ASN A 76 -13.39 -5.01 -4.45
CA ASN A 76 -13.57 -3.56 -4.38
C ASN A 76 -12.46 -2.85 -3.57
N VAL A 77 -11.92 -3.51 -2.54
CA VAL A 77 -10.85 -2.96 -1.70
C VAL A 77 -9.53 -2.90 -2.47
N GLU A 78 -9.15 -4.00 -3.13
CA GLU A 78 -7.92 -4.08 -3.92
C GLU A 78 -7.94 -3.08 -5.08
N LYS A 79 -9.07 -2.98 -5.81
CA LYS A 79 -9.23 -2.01 -6.90
C LYS A 79 -9.09 -0.56 -6.42
N LYS A 80 -9.63 -0.21 -5.26
CA LYS A 80 -9.51 1.15 -4.70
C LYS A 80 -8.06 1.46 -4.31
N SER A 81 -7.35 0.50 -3.74
CA SER A 81 -5.92 0.64 -3.44
C SER A 81 -5.08 0.84 -4.70
N ALA A 82 -5.21 -0.08 -5.66
CA ALA A 82 -4.53 -0.03 -6.95
C ALA A 82 -4.77 1.30 -7.70
N GLU A 83 -6.02 1.79 -7.67
CA GLU A 83 -6.38 3.09 -8.25
C GLU A 83 -5.57 4.24 -7.64
N ILE A 84 -5.30 4.21 -6.33
CA ILE A 84 -4.49 5.24 -5.67
C ILE A 84 -3.05 5.21 -6.19
N TYR A 85 -2.40 4.05 -6.29
CA TYR A 85 -1.05 3.93 -6.84
C TYR A 85 -0.95 4.50 -8.25
N VAL A 86 -1.86 4.07 -9.14
CA VAL A 86 -1.91 4.51 -10.53
C VAL A 86 -2.11 6.04 -10.62
N LYS A 87 -3.01 6.60 -9.82
CA LYS A 87 -3.24 8.05 -9.77
C LYS A 87 -2.02 8.82 -9.29
N LEU A 88 -1.30 8.31 -8.29
CA LEU A 88 -0.07 8.94 -7.80
C LEU A 88 1.02 8.91 -8.87
N MET A 89 1.25 7.76 -9.51
CA MET A 89 2.21 7.63 -10.62
C MET A 89 1.91 8.58 -11.77
N ARG A 90 0.64 8.66 -12.22
CA ARG A 90 0.20 9.63 -13.25
C ARG A 90 0.52 11.06 -12.83
N LYS A 91 0.21 11.44 -11.58
CA LYS A 91 0.46 12.79 -11.07
C LYS A 91 1.94 13.13 -10.97
N VAL A 92 2.80 12.15 -10.64
CA VAL A 92 4.26 12.35 -10.65
C VAL A 92 4.77 12.57 -12.08
N ILE A 93 4.29 11.82 -13.08
CA ILE A 93 4.66 12.03 -14.49
C ILE A 93 4.21 13.43 -15.00
N GLU A 94 3.06 13.90 -14.54
CA GLU A 94 2.51 15.22 -14.90
C GLU A 94 3.22 16.38 -14.20
N LYS A 95 3.44 16.27 -12.88
CA LYS A 95 3.83 17.39 -12.01
C LYS A 95 5.29 17.32 -11.53
N GLY A 96 5.97 16.20 -11.71
CA GLY A 96 7.30 15.95 -11.18
C GLY A 96 7.30 15.38 -9.75
N ASP A 97 8.50 15.10 -9.24
CA ASP A 97 8.71 14.35 -7.99
C ASP A 97 8.28 15.13 -6.74
N ASP A 98 8.27 16.46 -6.79
CA ASP A 98 7.75 17.34 -5.74
C ASP A 98 6.26 17.11 -5.44
N PHE A 99 5.54 16.45 -6.34
CA PHE A 99 4.15 16.08 -6.10
C PHE A 99 4.02 15.13 -4.90
N LEU A 100 4.94 14.18 -4.70
CA LEU A 100 4.83 13.19 -3.61
C LEU A 100 4.99 13.85 -2.24
N SER A 101 5.93 14.80 -2.12
CA SER A 101 6.17 15.52 -0.88
C SER A 101 4.99 16.46 -0.53
N SER A 102 4.47 17.18 -1.52
CA SER A 102 3.30 18.04 -1.35
C SER A 102 2.02 17.25 -1.03
N GLU A 103 1.82 16.12 -1.69
CA GLU A 103 0.68 15.23 -1.42
C GLU A 103 0.77 14.60 -0.04
N THR A 104 1.96 14.20 0.42
CA THR A 104 2.13 13.69 1.79
C THR A 104 1.72 14.76 2.82
N LYS A 105 2.24 15.98 2.70
CA LYS A 105 1.88 17.09 3.61
C LYS A 105 0.38 17.37 3.61
N ARG A 106 -0.26 17.32 2.43
CA ARG A 106 -1.71 17.50 2.30
C ARG A 106 -2.49 16.43 3.05
N VAL A 107 -2.11 15.15 2.89
CA VAL A 107 -2.76 14.02 3.57
C VAL A 107 -2.57 14.09 5.08
N GLU A 108 -1.35 14.38 5.55
CA GLU A 108 -1.06 14.59 6.97
C GLU A 108 -1.88 15.73 7.58
N ASN A 109 -2.03 16.86 6.87
CA ASN A 109 -2.84 17.97 7.33
C ASN A 109 -4.34 17.61 7.44
N ILE A 110 -4.85 16.77 6.53
CA ILE A 110 -6.23 16.28 6.60
C ILE A 110 -6.41 15.34 7.81
N LEU A 111 -5.44 14.48 8.08
CA LEU A 111 -5.45 13.58 9.24
C LEU A 111 -5.39 14.33 10.57
N LYS A 112 -4.71 15.48 10.63
CA LYS A 112 -4.70 16.38 11.79
C LYS A 112 -6.02 17.14 11.97
N GLY A 113 -6.82 17.26 10.92
CA GLY A 113 -8.12 17.92 10.95
C GLY A 113 -9.21 17.04 11.57
N LYS A 114 -10.37 17.65 11.84
CA LYS A 114 -11.57 16.92 12.27
C LYS A 114 -12.28 16.34 11.04
N VAL A 115 -12.02 15.08 10.74
CA VAL A 115 -12.65 14.35 9.63
C VAL A 115 -13.39 13.10 10.13
N SER A 116 -14.30 12.55 9.31
CA SER A 116 -15.03 11.33 9.68
C SER A 116 -14.09 10.11 9.76
N LYS A 117 -14.49 9.07 10.49
CA LYS A 117 -13.66 7.86 10.65
C LYS A 117 -13.36 7.18 9.32
N GLU A 118 -14.32 7.18 8.40
CA GLU A 118 -14.17 6.65 7.05
C GLU A 118 -13.12 7.45 6.28
N LYS A 119 -13.12 8.78 6.46
CA LYS A 119 -12.14 9.65 5.80
C LYS A 119 -10.75 9.51 6.41
N VAL A 120 -10.64 9.32 7.73
CA VAL A 120 -9.37 8.97 8.38
C VAL A 120 -8.80 7.71 7.73
N GLN A 121 -9.58 6.63 7.65
CA GLN A 121 -9.13 5.36 7.08
C GLN A 121 -8.68 5.51 5.62
N GLU A 122 -9.41 6.27 4.80
CA GLU A 122 -9.03 6.53 3.41
C GLU A 122 -7.70 7.29 3.32
N MET A 123 -7.50 8.31 4.17
CA MET A 123 -6.29 9.12 4.19
C MET A 123 -5.10 8.34 4.77
N GLU A 124 -5.30 7.50 5.77
CA GLU A 124 -4.27 6.57 6.28
C GLU A 124 -3.82 5.59 5.21
N ASN A 125 -4.77 4.97 4.49
CA ASN A 125 -4.44 4.08 3.38
C ASN A 125 -3.62 4.81 2.31
N ARG A 126 -4.00 6.04 1.95
CA ARG A 126 -3.25 6.87 1.00
C ARG A 126 -1.86 7.22 1.53
N LEU A 127 -1.72 7.50 2.83
CA LEU A 127 -0.42 7.78 3.46
C LEU A 127 0.50 6.56 3.41
N ASN A 128 -0.01 5.37 3.71
CA ASN A 128 0.74 4.11 3.61
C ASN A 128 1.25 3.87 2.18
N ILE A 129 0.40 4.10 1.18
CA ILE A 129 0.77 3.99 -0.23
C ILE A 129 1.85 5.02 -0.60
N LEU A 130 1.73 6.28 -0.14
CA LEU A 130 2.73 7.32 -0.39
C LEU A 130 4.11 6.97 0.19
N GLN A 131 4.16 6.23 1.30
CA GLN A 131 5.42 5.75 1.87
C GLN A 131 6.16 4.80 0.92
N ALA A 132 5.45 4.01 0.11
CA ALA A 132 6.08 3.11 -0.86
C ALA A 132 6.83 3.85 -1.97
N PHE A 133 6.49 5.10 -2.23
CA PHE A 133 7.19 5.96 -3.18
C PHE A 133 8.38 6.71 -2.57
N ARG A 134 8.52 6.69 -1.24
CA ARG A 134 9.72 7.21 -0.60
C ARG A 134 10.76 6.10 -0.66
N SER A 135 11.85 6.35 -1.39
CA SER A 135 13.03 5.48 -1.37
C SER A 135 13.34 5.10 0.07
N HIS A 136 13.50 3.80 0.33
CA HIS A 136 13.73 3.22 1.65
C HIS A 136 15.17 3.54 2.13
N ASP A 137 15.52 4.82 2.20
CA ASP A 137 16.86 5.29 2.58
C ASP A 137 16.96 5.72 4.06
N GLU A 138 15.90 5.50 4.86
CA GLU A 138 15.94 5.74 6.30
C GLU A 138 15.07 4.72 7.06
N LEU A 139 15.63 3.54 7.34
CA LEU A 139 15.29 2.71 8.50
C LEU A 139 16.54 1.94 8.96
#